data_AF-A0A367IBR8-F1
#
_entry.id   AF-A0A367IBR8-F1
#
_cell.length_a   1.000
_cell.length_b   1.000
_cell.length_c   1.000
_cell.angle_alpha   90.00
_cell.angle_beta   90.00
_cell.angle_gamma   90.00
#
_symmetry.space_group_name_H-M   'P 1'
#
loop_
_entity.id
_entity.type
_entity.pdbx_description
1 polymer ?
#
loop_
_entity_poly.entity_id
_entity_poly.type
_entity_poly.pdbx_seq_one_letter_code
_entity_poly.pdbx_strand_id
1 'polypeptide(L)'
;MDLHGNTLTMENQRDLSQFDDIAEENGVIAVWPQGYDNSWNSGYCCSTAGEMGLNDTGLILEIIDRVVANHSVDESRIYLTGWSNGCSLSQKLANDHSDVFAAIACMSYYLLEDPSPDYSPIPIMEIHGLEDQIILYSNDAIHLPNMDAQKHGAIQNHQQWGNMNGCGDKAPDSNSPSVFYSVQSFTDCDNGTEVSLVTLYAADHNPYEESHDVFTGNGGTVDTNGIAWEFLSRFSKDIDLNGTSSSTRA
;
A
#
# COMPACT_ATOMS: atom_id res chain seq x y z
N MET A 1 -1.77 6.90 -7.44
CA MET A 1 -3.17 6.43 -7.35
C MET A 1 -3.48 6.22 -5.87
N ASP A 2 -4.58 6.78 -5.37
CA ASP A 2 -4.96 6.72 -3.96
C ASP A 2 -6.37 6.11 -3.80
N LEU A 3 -6.44 4.92 -3.19
CA LEU A 3 -7.63 4.07 -3.20
C LEU A 3 -8.39 4.15 -1.87
N HIS A 4 -9.68 4.47 -1.94
CA HIS A 4 -10.52 4.62 -0.75
C HIS A 4 -10.74 3.30 0.00
N GLY A 5 -11.02 3.40 1.30
CA GLY A 5 -11.45 2.27 2.14
C GLY A 5 -12.86 1.79 1.83
N ASN A 6 -13.24 0.62 2.35
CA ASN A 6 -14.56 0.05 2.14
C ASN A 6 -15.64 1.01 2.68
N THR A 7 -16.77 1.14 1.99
CA THR A 7 -17.89 2.07 2.26
C THR A 7 -17.60 3.56 2.04
N LEU A 8 -16.34 3.95 1.83
CA LEU A 8 -15.94 5.33 1.56
C LEU A 8 -15.98 5.67 0.07
N THR A 9 -15.99 6.97 -0.22
CA THR A 9 -15.94 7.49 -1.59
C THR A 9 -14.55 8.01 -1.94
N MET A 10 -14.32 8.24 -3.24
CA MET A 10 -13.12 8.91 -3.74
C MET A 10 -12.93 10.31 -3.13
N GLU A 11 -14.02 11.04 -2.88
CA GLU A 11 -13.97 12.35 -2.21
C GLU A 11 -13.54 12.21 -0.75
N ASN A 12 -14.07 11.21 -0.02
CA ASN A 12 -13.66 10.98 1.36
C ASN A 12 -12.17 10.61 1.45
N GLN A 13 -11.67 9.79 0.52
CA GLN A 13 -10.27 9.43 0.50
C GLN A 13 -9.38 10.64 0.20
N ARG A 14 -9.77 11.47 -0.77
CA ARG A 14 -9.07 12.71 -1.09
C ARG A 14 -8.97 13.63 0.13
N ASP A 15 -10.09 13.84 0.83
CA ASP A 15 -10.13 14.73 2.00
C ASP A 15 -9.29 14.19 3.18
N LEU A 16 -9.21 12.87 3.33
CA LEU A 16 -8.44 12.20 4.39
C LEU A 16 -6.93 12.18 4.13
N SER A 17 -6.54 11.83 2.91
CA SER A 17 -5.14 11.62 2.58
C SER A 17 -4.42 12.91 2.22
N GLN A 18 -5.16 13.95 1.80
CA GLN A 18 -4.62 15.25 1.39
C GLN A 18 -3.47 15.16 0.37
N PHE A 19 -3.47 14.10 -0.44
CA PHE A 19 -2.47 13.92 -1.49
C PHE A 19 -2.56 14.98 -2.59
N ASP A 20 -3.57 15.86 -2.57
CA ASP A 20 -3.60 17.05 -3.42
C ASP A 20 -2.52 18.08 -3.06
N ASP A 21 -2.26 18.30 -1.77
CA ASP A 21 -1.17 19.18 -1.34
C ASP A 21 0.20 18.61 -1.77
N ILE A 22 0.41 17.31 -1.54
CA ILE A 22 1.62 16.59 -2.00
C ILE A 22 1.75 16.70 -3.53
N ALA A 23 0.65 16.53 -4.26
CA ALA A 23 0.64 16.61 -5.71
C ALA A 23 1.02 17.99 -6.24
N GLU A 24 0.46 19.05 -5.65
CA GLU A 24 0.75 20.43 -6.02
C GLU A 24 2.22 20.80 -5.72
N GLU A 25 2.73 20.42 -4.56
CA GLU A 25 4.11 20.73 -4.14
C GLU A 25 5.17 19.98 -4.96
N ASN A 26 4.88 18.75 -5.38
CA ASN A 26 5.85 17.88 -6.03
C ASN A 26 5.66 17.76 -7.54
N GLY A 27 4.62 18.39 -8.10
CA GLY A 27 4.33 18.37 -9.53
C GLY A 27 3.94 16.98 -10.03
N VAL A 28 3.19 16.21 -9.23
CA VAL A 28 2.70 14.88 -9.60
C VAL A 28 1.20 14.88 -9.84
N ILE A 29 0.70 13.85 -10.52
CA ILE A 29 -0.74 13.66 -10.75
C ILE A 29 -1.27 12.73 -9.67
N ALA A 30 -2.11 13.24 -8.78
CA ALA A 30 -2.91 12.43 -7.88
C ALA A 30 -4.24 12.06 -8.54
N VAL A 31 -4.66 10.82 -8.31
CA VAL A 31 -5.88 10.25 -8.87
C VAL A 31 -6.56 9.44 -7.78
N TRP A 32 -7.86 9.72 -7.57
CA TRP A 32 -8.74 9.03 -6.64
C TRP A 32 -9.84 8.30 -7.41
N PRO A 33 -9.65 7.02 -7.74
CA PRO A 33 -10.67 6.19 -8.37
C PRO A 33 -11.84 5.92 -7.43
N GLN A 34 -13.04 5.75 -7.99
CA GLN A 34 -14.22 5.30 -7.27
C GLN A 34 -14.51 3.83 -7.57
N GLY A 35 -14.49 2.99 -6.55
CA GLY A 35 -14.86 1.58 -6.63
C GLY A 35 -16.38 1.39 -6.70
N TYR A 36 -16.81 0.24 -7.23
CA TYR A 36 -18.23 -0.11 -7.31
C TYR A 36 -18.80 -0.33 -5.91
N ASP A 37 -19.96 0.30 -5.64
CA ASP A 37 -20.62 0.25 -4.32
C ASP A 37 -19.65 0.61 -3.17
N ASN A 38 -18.80 1.61 -3.41
CA ASN A 38 -17.79 2.08 -2.45
C ASN A 38 -16.86 0.97 -1.95
N SER A 39 -16.47 0.04 -2.81
CA SER A 39 -15.66 -1.11 -2.41
C SER A 39 -14.78 -1.65 -3.54
N TRP A 40 -13.78 -2.46 -3.15
CA TRP A 40 -12.80 -3.09 -4.03
C TRP A 40 -12.72 -4.60 -3.82
N ASN A 41 -12.52 -5.35 -4.89
CA ASN A 41 -12.18 -6.76 -4.88
C ASN A 41 -10.67 -6.95 -4.70
N SER A 42 -10.24 -7.24 -3.47
CA SER A 42 -8.83 -7.46 -3.13
C SER A 42 -8.47 -8.93 -2.85
N GLY A 43 -9.30 -9.88 -3.30
CA GLY A 43 -9.00 -11.33 -3.19
C GLY A 43 -9.57 -12.03 -1.95
N TYR A 44 -10.20 -11.29 -1.05
CA TYR A 44 -10.88 -11.84 0.13
C TYR A 44 -12.27 -11.20 0.31
N CYS A 45 -13.06 -11.74 1.22
CA CYS A 45 -14.26 -11.05 1.70
C CYS A 45 -13.85 -9.68 2.29
N CYS A 46 -14.69 -8.69 2.51
CA CYS A 46 -16.14 -8.69 2.67
C CYS A 46 -16.69 -7.40 2.03
N SER A 47 -16.25 -7.13 0.80
CA SER A 47 -16.70 -6.01 -0.03
C SER A 47 -17.74 -6.50 -1.03
N THR A 48 -18.70 -5.64 -1.40
CA THR A 48 -19.65 -5.93 -2.49
C THR A 48 -18.91 -6.28 -3.78
N ALA A 49 -17.85 -5.53 -4.10
CA ALA A 49 -17.01 -5.79 -5.27
C ALA A 49 -16.31 -7.16 -5.22
N GLY A 50 -15.81 -7.57 -4.05
CA GLY A 50 -15.23 -8.89 -3.82
C GLY A 50 -16.24 -10.02 -3.98
N GLU A 51 -17.44 -9.88 -3.39
CA GLU A 51 -18.53 -10.86 -3.53
C GLU A 51 -19.01 -11.03 -4.98
N MET A 52 -18.98 -9.96 -5.75
CA MET A 52 -19.35 -9.96 -7.17
C MET A 52 -18.20 -10.40 -8.09
N GLY A 53 -16.98 -10.57 -7.56
CA GLY A 53 -15.80 -10.93 -8.34
C GLY A 53 -15.44 -9.88 -9.40
N LEU A 54 -15.58 -8.59 -9.08
CA LEU A 54 -15.28 -7.51 -10.02
C LEU A 54 -13.79 -7.42 -10.35
N ASN A 55 -13.48 -7.03 -11.57
CA ASN A 55 -12.10 -6.87 -12.04
C ASN A 55 -11.58 -5.46 -11.71
N ASP A 56 -11.36 -5.18 -10.42
CA ASP A 56 -10.88 -3.87 -9.98
C ASP A 56 -9.42 -3.62 -10.34
N THR A 57 -8.58 -4.67 -10.43
CA THR A 57 -7.21 -4.51 -10.94
C THR A 57 -7.23 -4.00 -12.39
N GLY A 58 -8.07 -4.58 -13.25
CA GLY A 58 -8.28 -4.11 -14.61
C GLY A 58 -8.83 -2.68 -14.70
N LEU A 59 -9.73 -2.28 -13.79
CA LEU A 59 -10.22 -0.89 -13.72
C LEU A 59 -9.08 0.08 -13.41
N ILE A 60 -8.23 -0.23 -12.42
CA ILE A 60 -7.11 0.64 -12.04
C ILE A 60 -6.09 0.76 -13.18
N LEU A 61 -5.76 -0.34 -13.85
CA LEU A 61 -4.87 -0.32 -15.02
C LEU A 61 -5.46 0.51 -16.17
N GLU A 62 -6.76 0.38 -16.47
CA GLU A 62 -7.40 1.18 -17.52
C GLU A 62 -7.39 2.69 -17.18
N ILE A 63 -7.54 3.05 -15.90
CA ILE A 63 -7.43 4.46 -15.47
C ILE A 63 -6.00 4.96 -15.69
N ILE A 64 -4.98 4.17 -15.32
CA ILE A 64 -3.58 4.52 -15.54
C ILE A 64 -3.31 4.75 -17.04
N ASP A 65 -3.73 3.82 -17.90
CA ASP A 65 -3.58 3.94 -19.37
C ASP A 65 -4.20 5.23 -19.90
N ARG A 66 -5.41 5.57 -19.41
CA ARG A 66 -6.10 6.81 -19.80
C ARG A 66 -5.39 8.06 -19.31
N VAL A 67 -4.78 8.03 -18.13
CA VAL A 67 -4.03 9.18 -17.61
C VAL A 67 -2.74 9.36 -18.40
N VAL A 68 -1.97 8.28 -18.64
CA VAL A 68 -0.74 8.29 -19.44
C VAL A 68 -1.02 8.74 -20.88
N ALA A 69 -2.12 8.32 -21.48
CA ALA A 69 -2.48 8.72 -22.84
C ALA A 69 -2.85 10.21 -22.98
N ASN A 70 -3.34 10.84 -21.91
CA ASN A 70 -3.86 12.22 -21.94
C ASN A 70 -2.94 13.25 -21.26
N HIS A 71 -1.93 12.81 -20.51
CA HIS A 71 -1.02 13.66 -19.74
C HIS A 71 0.43 13.21 -19.91
N SER A 72 1.37 14.12 -19.74
CA SER A 72 2.80 13.76 -19.70
C SER A 72 3.14 13.17 -18.33
N VAL A 73 3.14 11.85 -18.25
CA VAL A 73 3.46 11.08 -17.04
C VAL A 73 4.81 10.40 -17.22
N ASP A 74 5.62 10.38 -16.16
CA ASP A 74 6.77 9.50 -16.07
C ASP A 74 6.27 8.09 -15.69
N GLU A 75 6.14 7.22 -16.69
CA GLU A 75 5.67 5.84 -16.50
C GLU A 75 6.60 5.02 -15.59
N SER A 76 7.83 5.49 -15.32
CA SER A 76 8.74 4.81 -14.39
C SER A 76 8.39 5.09 -12.93
N ARG A 77 7.44 6.00 -12.68
CA ARG A 77 7.09 6.53 -11.35
C ARG A 77 5.58 6.48 -11.13
N ILE A 78 4.99 5.32 -11.35
CA ILE A 78 3.59 5.06 -11.03
C ILE A 78 3.52 4.43 -9.64
N TYR A 79 2.84 5.10 -8.72
CA TYR A 79 2.73 4.70 -7.32
C TYR A 79 1.29 4.38 -6.91
N LEU A 80 1.14 3.46 -5.95
CA LEU A 80 -0.12 3.17 -5.29
C LEU A 80 -0.06 3.49 -3.80
N THR A 81 -1.16 4.03 -3.33
CA THR A 81 -1.52 4.14 -1.93
C THR A 81 -3.02 3.84 -1.78
N GLY A 82 -3.47 3.72 -0.55
CA GLY A 82 -4.87 3.54 -0.23
C GLY A 82 -5.04 3.17 1.23
N TRP A 83 -6.29 3.11 1.68
CA TRP A 83 -6.61 2.80 3.07
C TRP A 83 -7.51 1.58 3.19
N SER A 84 -7.27 0.73 4.19
CA SER A 84 -8.11 -0.43 4.50
C SER A 84 -8.28 -1.28 3.23
N ASN A 85 -9.51 -1.57 2.79
CA ASN A 85 -9.78 -2.28 1.53
C ASN A 85 -9.01 -1.72 0.31
N GLY A 86 -8.79 -0.41 0.24
CA GLY A 86 -7.92 0.21 -0.76
C GLY A 86 -6.45 -0.20 -0.63
N CYS A 87 -5.90 -0.29 0.59
CA CYS A 87 -4.54 -0.79 0.83
C CYS A 87 -4.38 -2.27 0.45
N SER A 88 -5.39 -3.10 0.72
CA SER A 88 -5.36 -4.50 0.27
C SER A 88 -5.41 -4.60 -1.26
N LEU A 89 -6.21 -3.76 -1.94
CA LEU A 89 -6.18 -3.70 -3.41
C LEU A 89 -4.82 -3.17 -3.93
N SER A 90 -4.21 -2.17 -3.27
CA SER A 90 -2.86 -1.70 -3.62
C SER A 90 -1.83 -2.81 -3.54
N GLN A 91 -1.90 -3.64 -2.49
CA GLN A 91 -1.02 -4.79 -2.31
C GLN A 91 -1.28 -5.91 -3.34
N LYS A 92 -2.55 -6.17 -3.68
CA LYS A 92 -2.90 -7.08 -4.77
C LYS A 92 -2.35 -6.60 -6.11
N LEU A 93 -2.48 -5.33 -6.43
CA LEU A 93 -1.91 -4.73 -7.64
C LEU A 93 -0.38 -4.82 -7.67
N ALA A 94 0.28 -4.60 -6.52
CA ALA A 94 1.71 -4.81 -6.38
C ALA A 94 2.13 -6.26 -6.63
N ASN A 95 1.34 -7.23 -6.15
CA ASN A 95 1.59 -8.65 -6.38
C ASN A 95 1.39 -9.06 -7.84
N ASP A 96 0.27 -8.65 -8.44
CA ASP A 96 -0.18 -9.14 -9.74
C ASP A 96 0.44 -8.36 -10.91
N HIS A 97 0.79 -7.08 -10.69
CA HIS A 97 1.24 -6.13 -11.71
C HIS A 97 2.48 -5.36 -11.24
N SER A 98 3.43 -6.08 -10.63
CA SER A 98 4.66 -5.48 -10.13
C SER A 98 5.51 -4.85 -11.25
N ASP A 99 5.25 -5.17 -12.53
CA ASP A 99 5.81 -4.55 -13.71
C ASP A 99 5.32 -3.11 -13.97
N VAL A 100 4.15 -2.74 -13.45
CA VAL A 100 3.56 -1.40 -13.64
C VAL A 100 3.99 -0.43 -12.55
N PHE A 101 4.03 -0.89 -11.30
CA PHE A 101 4.21 -0.01 -10.15
C PHE A 101 5.68 0.11 -9.73
N ALA A 102 6.10 1.33 -9.42
CA ALA A 102 7.45 1.64 -8.96
C ALA A 102 7.62 1.42 -7.46
N ALA A 103 6.56 1.65 -6.68
CA ALA A 103 6.46 1.39 -5.25
C ALA A 103 5.00 1.50 -4.80
N ILE A 104 4.68 0.91 -3.63
CA ILE A 104 3.43 1.19 -2.92
C ILE A 104 3.72 1.63 -1.49
N ALA A 105 2.86 2.49 -0.93
CA ALA A 105 2.84 2.84 0.48
C ALA A 105 1.37 2.99 0.90
N CYS A 106 0.83 2.06 1.69
CA CYS A 106 -0.61 2.05 1.99
C CYS A 106 -0.91 1.83 3.47
N MET A 107 -2.17 2.10 3.84
CA MET A 107 -2.58 2.29 5.22
C MET A 107 -3.52 1.17 5.68
N SER A 108 -3.17 0.51 6.78
CA SER A 108 -4.01 -0.41 7.54
C SER A 108 -4.64 -1.60 6.79
N TYR A 109 -3.86 -2.36 6.00
CA TYR A 109 -4.24 -3.71 5.55
C TYR A 109 -3.08 -4.53 4.97
N TYR A 110 -3.35 -5.76 4.53
CA TYR A 110 -2.35 -6.76 4.12
C TYR A 110 -2.61 -7.27 2.69
N LEU A 111 -1.62 -7.97 2.14
CA LEU A 111 -1.80 -8.85 1.00
C LEU A 111 -2.59 -10.09 1.45
N LEU A 112 -3.66 -10.43 0.72
CA LEU A 112 -4.58 -11.52 1.07
C LEU A 112 -4.48 -12.73 0.12
N GLU A 113 -3.51 -12.69 -0.79
CA GLU A 113 -3.29 -13.71 -1.81
C GLU A 113 -1.87 -14.25 -1.74
N ASP A 114 -1.68 -15.43 -2.32
CA ASP A 114 -0.35 -16.00 -2.51
C ASP A 114 0.45 -15.19 -3.55
N PRO A 115 1.79 -15.23 -3.49
CA PRO A 115 2.64 -14.57 -4.47
C PRO A 115 2.28 -14.94 -5.91
N SER A 116 2.13 -13.93 -6.77
CA SER A 116 1.93 -14.13 -8.21
C SER A 116 3.14 -14.82 -8.84
N PRO A 117 2.96 -15.76 -9.79
CA PRO A 117 4.07 -16.39 -10.50
C PRO A 117 4.90 -15.39 -11.33
N ASP A 118 4.30 -14.27 -11.72
CA ASP A 118 4.94 -13.22 -12.51
C ASP A 118 5.46 -12.06 -11.62
N TYR A 119 5.37 -12.21 -10.30
CA TYR A 119 5.86 -11.21 -9.35
C TYR A 119 7.36 -10.98 -9.51
N SER A 120 7.75 -9.72 -9.49
CA SER A 120 9.14 -9.27 -9.33
C SER A 120 9.25 -8.27 -8.18
N PRO A 121 10.34 -8.29 -7.39
CA PRO A 121 10.52 -7.43 -6.22
C PRO A 121 10.25 -5.95 -6.53
N ILE A 122 9.38 -5.33 -5.74
CA ILE A 122 9.15 -3.87 -5.74
C ILE A 122 9.13 -3.32 -4.30
N PRO A 123 9.42 -2.03 -4.09
CA PRO A 123 9.36 -1.40 -2.77
C PRO A 123 7.94 -1.33 -2.22
N ILE A 124 7.77 -1.72 -0.96
CA ILE A 124 6.47 -1.78 -0.26
C ILE A 124 6.59 -1.09 1.09
N MET A 125 5.65 -0.21 1.42
CA MET A 125 5.45 0.30 2.77
C MET A 125 4.01 0.05 3.24
N GLU A 126 3.89 -0.43 4.47
CA GLU A 126 2.63 -0.50 5.20
C GLU A 126 2.69 0.44 6.39
N ILE A 127 1.66 1.28 6.57
CA ILE A 127 1.49 2.14 7.74
C ILE A 127 0.29 1.63 8.53
N HIS A 128 0.50 1.24 9.79
CA HIS A 128 -0.52 0.53 10.56
C HIS A 128 -0.59 1.00 12.01
N GLY A 129 -1.82 1.16 12.51
CA GLY A 129 -2.09 1.42 13.92
C GLY A 129 -1.86 0.18 14.80
N LEU A 130 -1.07 0.32 15.86
CA LEU A 130 -0.86 -0.77 16.81
C LEU A 130 -2.16 -1.18 17.52
N GLU A 131 -3.09 -0.23 17.67
CA GLU A 131 -4.38 -0.43 18.33
C GLU A 131 -5.51 -0.75 17.34
N ASP A 132 -5.23 -0.98 16.06
CA ASP A 132 -6.24 -1.28 15.04
C ASP A 132 -7.10 -2.49 15.44
N GLN A 133 -8.38 -2.25 15.73
CA GLN A 133 -9.35 -3.26 16.16
C GLN A 133 -10.15 -3.88 14.99
N ILE A 134 -9.96 -3.38 13.78
CA ILE A 134 -10.69 -3.84 12.58
C ILE A 134 -9.79 -4.76 11.78
N ILE A 135 -8.56 -4.31 11.51
CA ILE A 135 -7.53 -5.04 10.79
C ILE A 135 -6.31 -5.17 11.71
N LEU A 136 -6.18 -6.34 12.32
CA LEU A 136 -5.36 -6.52 13.52
C LEU A 136 -3.84 -6.50 13.27
N TYR A 137 -3.14 -5.54 13.86
CA TYR A 137 -1.68 -5.38 13.75
C TYR A 137 -0.85 -6.67 13.93
N SER A 138 -1.24 -7.55 14.86
CA SER A 138 -0.40 -8.71 15.24
C SER A 138 -0.84 -10.04 14.63
N ASN A 139 -2.07 -10.49 14.84
CA ASN A 139 -2.75 -11.50 14.06
C ASN A 139 -4.20 -11.66 14.50
N ASP A 140 -5.01 -12.30 13.66
CA ASP A 140 -6.44 -12.53 13.91
C ASP A 140 -6.75 -13.80 14.70
N ALA A 141 -5.75 -14.42 15.32
CA ALA A 141 -5.93 -15.66 16.08
C ALA A 141 -6.84 -15.51 17.30
N ILE A 142 -7.00 -14.29 17.81
CA ILE A 142 -7.83 -13.96 18.97
C ILE A 142 -9.32 -13.98 18.60
N HIS A 143 -9.71 -13.51 17.41
CA HIS A 143 -11.11 -13.48 16.98
C HIS A 143 -11.47 -14.67 16.10
N LEU A 144 -10.52 -15.18 15.32
CA LEU A 144 -10.66 -16.38 14.50
C LEU A 144 -9.59 -17.41 14.95
N PRO A 145 -9.90 -18.36 15.84
CA PRO A 145 -8.92 -19.32 16.36
C PRO A 145 -8.65 -20.45 15.34
N ASN A 146 -8.32 -20.08 14.10
CA ASN A 146 -7.88 -20.99 13.06
C ASN A 146 -6.43 -20.67 12.64
N MET A 147 -5.78 -21.62 11.97
CA MET A 147 -4.37 -21.49 11.57
C MET A 147 -4.14 -20.43 10.50
N ASP A 148 -5.16 -20.09 9.71
CA ASP A 148 -5.05 -19.10 8.63
C ASP A 148 -5.13 -17.67 9.17
N ALA A 149 -5.91 -17.44 10.21
CA ALA A 149 -5.99 -16.16 10.94
C ALA A 149 -4.68 -15.80 11.66
N GLN A 150 -3.88 -16.81 12.05
CA GLN A 150 -2.53 -16.59 12.58
C GLN A 150 -1.53 -16.07 11.53
N LYS A 151 -1.86 -16.19 10.24
CA LYS A 151 -0.97 -15.77 9.14
C LYS A 151 -1.17 -14.31 8.73
N HIS A 152 -2.25 -13.66 9.15
CA HIS A 152 -2.59 -12.31 8.70
C HIS A 152 -2.47 -11.32 9.85
N GLY A 153 -1.67 -10.29 9.65
CA GLY A 153 -1.35 -9.20 10.57
C GLY A 153 -0.22 -8.36 9.95
N ALA A 154 -0.04 -7.12 10.41
CA ALA A 154 0.95 -6.20 9.83
C ALA A 154 2.37 -6.77 9.92
N ILE A 155 2.68 -7.45 11.04
CA ILE A 155 3.98 -8.12 11.23
C ILE A 155 4.17 -9.25 10.21
N GLN A 156 3.15 -10.07 9.97
CA GLN A 156 3.23 -11.19 9.04
C GLN A 156 3.28 -10.69 7.60
N ASN A 157 2.53 -9.64 7.28
CA ASN A 157 2.56 -8.99 5.98
C ASN A 157 3.96 -8.43 5.67
N HIS A 158 4.58 -7.74 6.64
CA HIS A 158 5.96 -7.24 6.53
C HIS A 158 6.95 -8.38 6.26
N GLN A 159 6.82 -9.50 6.96
CA GLN A 159 7.65 -10.68 6.74
C GLN A 159 7.39 -11.34 5.39
N GLN A 160 6.13 -11.43 4.96
CA GLN A 160 5.74 -12.00 3.68
C GLN A 160 6.35 -11.20 2.53
N TRP A 161 6.21 -9.87 2.53
CA TRP A 161 6.83 -9.01 1.53
C TRP A 161 8.36 -9.06 1.57
N GLY A 162 8.97 -9.13 2.76
CA GLY A 162 10.41 -9.34 2.88
C GLY A 162 10.87 -10.63 2.19
N ASN A 163 10.14 -11.73 2.35
CA ASN A 163 10.43 -12.98 1.65
C ASN A 163 10.20 -12.88 0.14
N MET A 164 9.11 -12.22 -0.28
CA MET A 164 8.80 -12.02 -1.71
C MET A 164 9.86 -11.16 -2.41
N ASN A 165 10.45 -10.20 -1.70
CA ASN A 165 11.52 -9.34 -2.20
C ASN A 165 12.92 -9.97 -2.09
N GLY A 166 13.02 -11.24 -1.71
CA GLY A 166 14.31 -11.93 -1.60
C GLY A 166 15.24 -11.34 -0.55
N CYS A 167 14.70 -10.67 0.47
CA CYS A 167 15.53 -10.03 1.50
C CYS A 167 16.31 -11.10 2.30
N GLY A 168 17.59 -10.81 2.57
CA GLY A 168 18.55 -11.84 3.00
C GLY A 168 18.29 -12.45 4.39
N ASP A 169 17.79 -11.66 5.34
CA ASP A 169 17.54 -12.06 6.73
C ASP A 169 16.05 -12.31 7.02
N LYS A 170 15.77 -13.12 8.06
CA LYS A 170 14.39 -13.37 8.53
C LYS A 170 13.80 -12.23 9.39
N ALA A 171 14.59 -11.20 9.67
CA ALA A 171 14.19 -10.08 10.50
C ALA A 171 14.61 -8.76 9.84
N PRO A 172 13.86 -7.66 10.07
CA PRO A 172 14.24 -6.33 9.59
C PRO A 172 15.66 -5.96 9.99
N ASP A 173 16.45 -5.45 9.05
CA ASP A 173 17.84 -5.00 9.22
C ASP A 173 17.94 -3.53 9.65
N SER A 174 16.81 -2.80 9.61
CA SER A 174 16.68 -1.42 10.09
C SER A 174 15.53 -1.26 11.09
N ASN A 175 15.76 -0.43 12.11
CA ASN A 175 14.75 -0.04 13.10
C ASN A 175 14.98 1.41 13.55
N SER A 176 14.01 2.28 13.28
CA SER A 176 14.03 3.71 13.58
C SER A 176 12.82 4.11 14.44
N PRO A 177 12.93 4.06 15.78
CA PRO A 177 11.86 4.46 16.68
C PRO A 177 11.81 5.98 16.89
N SER A 178 10.59 6.49 17.09
CA SER A 178 10.26 7.86 17.49
C SER A 178 9.36 7.83 18.74
N VAL A 179 8.81 8.98 19.13
CA VAL A 179 7.91 9.10 20.29
C VAL A 179 6.54 8.48 20.01
N PHE A 180 6.01 8.64 18.79
CA PHE A 180 4.65 8.21 18.44
C PHE A 180 4.58 7.01 17.49
N TYR A 181 5.71 6.66 16.86
CA TYR A 181 5.78 5.58 15.88
C TYR A 181 7.17 4.96 15.79
N SER A 182 7.29 3.83 15.10
CA SER A 182 8.58 3.29 14.62
C SER A 182 8.49 2.87 13.18
N VAL A 183 9.63 2.91 12.47
CA VAL A 183 9.77 2.29 11.15
C VAL A 183 10.74 1.12 11.26
N GLN A 184 10.28 -0.06 10.88
CA GLN A 184 11.15 -1.24 10.70
C GLN A 184 11.21 -1.56 9.20
N SER A 185 12.41 -1.78 8.67
CA SER A 185 12.60 -2.07 7.24
C SER A 185 13.47 -3.29 7.00
N PHE A 186 13.21 -4.00 5.91
CA PHE A 186 14.18 -4.82 5.18
C PHE A 186 14.78 -3.96 4.07
N THR A 187 16.09 -3.70 4.11
CA THR A 187 16.79 -2.83 3.16
C THR A 187 17.77 -3.58 2.25
N ASP A 188 18.25 -4.75 2.68
CA ASP A 188 19.03 -5.68 1.85
C ASP A 188 18.12 -6.67 1.11
N CYS A 189 17.45 -6.19 0.06
CA CYS A 189 16.51 -6.94 -0.77
C CYS A 189 16.91 -6.93 -2.25
N ASP A 190 16.33 -7.86 -3.02
CA ASP A 190 16.55 -7.94 -4.46
C ASP A 190 16.14 -6.64 -5.17
N ASN A 191 16.82 -6.35 -6.28
CA ASN A 191 16.64 -5.15 -7.10
C ASN A 191 16.78 -3.82 -6.34
N GLY A 192 17.43 -3.80 -5.17
CA GLY A 192 17.59 -2.59 -4.36
C GLY A 192 16.25 -2.09 -3.80
N THR A 193 15.28 -2.98 -3.65
CA THR A 193 13.97 -2.69 -3.07
C THR A 193 14.04 -2.54 -1.56
N GLU A 194 12.99 -2.00 -0.96
CA GLU A 194 12.84 -1.89 0.49
C GLU A 194 11.43 -2.35 0.88
N VAL A 195 11.32 -3.05 2.00
CA VAL A 195 10.03 -3.41 2.61
C VAL A 195 9.94 -2.82 4.01
N SER A 196 9.02 -1.89 4.23
CA SER A 196 8.90 -1.13 5.47
C SER A 196 7.54 -1.33 6.15
N LEU A 197 7.57 -1.41 7.48
CA LEU A 197 6.39 -1.31 8.33
C LEU A 197 6.53 -0.09 9.25
N VAL A 198 5.60 0.83 9.14
CA VAL A 198 5.43 1.97 10.05
C VAL A 198 4.36 1.60 11.09
N THR A 199 4.79 1.49 12.34
CA THR A 199 3.91 1.18 13.48
C THR A 199 3.55 2.47 14.20
N LEU A 200 2.27 2.86 14.19
CA LEU A 200 1.77 3.98 14.99
C LEU A 200 1.31 3.48 16.36
N TYR A 201 1.93 3.94 17.46
CA TYR A 201 1.74 3.31 18.76
C TYR A 201 0.36 3.48 19.39
N ALA A 202 -0.34 4.57 19.05
CA ALA A 202 -1.63 4.93 19.63
C ALA A 202 -2.74 5.14 18.59
N ALA A 203 -2.48 4.79 17.32
CA ALA A 203 -3.49 4.87 16.27
C ALA A 203 -4.28 3.55 16.19
N ASP A 204 -5.57 3.68 15.91
CA ASP A 204 -6.49 2.59 15.59
C ASP A 204 -6.50 2.37 14.05
N HIS A 205 -7.64 2.00 13.48
CA HIS A 205 -7.78 1.65 12.07
C HIS A 205 -7.54 2.79 11.08
N ASN A 206 -7.57 4.05 11.51
CA ASN A 206 -7.28 5.21 10.66
C ASN A 206 -5.90 5.79 11.00
N PRO A 207 -4.87 5.52 10.17
CA PRO A 207 -3.54 6.08 10.37
C PRO A 207 -3.42 7.57 10.06
N TYR A 208 -4.36 8.17 9.32
CA TYR A 208 -4.29 9.59 8.91
C TYR A 208 -4.42 10.53 10.10
N GLU A 209 -3.98 11.78 9.94
CA GLU A 209 -4.04 12.80 10.99
C GLU A 209 -5.49 13.13 11.37
N GLU A 210 -6.32 13.33 10.37
CA GLU A 210 -7.71 13.74 10.52
C GLU A 210 -8.64 12.55 10.78
N SER A 211 -9.67 12.80 11.58
CA SER A 211 -10.71 11.82 11.86
C SER A 211 -11.80 11.85 10.78
N HIS A 212 -12.38 10.69 10.48
CA HIS A 212 -13.49 10.58 9.55
C HIS A 212 -14.60 9.73 10.14
N ASP A 213 -15.77 10.34 10.34
CA ASP A 213 -16.94 9.71 10.97
C ASP A 213 -16.58 9.02 12.30
N VAL A 214 -16.69 7.70 12.37
CA VAL A 214 -16.35 6.89 13.55
C VAL A 214 -14.87 6.51 13.63
N PHE A 215 -14.09 6.74 12.58
CA PHE A 215 -12.68 6.39 12.50
C PHE A 215 -11.80 7.55 13.00
N THR A 216 -11.36 7.42 14.25
CA THR A 216 -10.49 8.42 14.88
C THR A 216 -9.10 8.36 14.24
N GLY A 217 -8.62 9.50 13.75
CA GLY A 217 -7.27 9.65 13.21
C GLY A 217 -6.20 9.65 14.30
N ASN A 218 -4.93 9.78 13.90
CA ASN A 218 -3.78 9.78 14.82
C ASN A 218 -3.64 11.09 15.63
N GLY A 219 -4.53 12.06 15.41
CA GLY A 219 -4.60 13.32 16.18
C GLY A 219 -3.54 14.35 15.79
N GLY A 220 -3.03 14.28 14.55
CA GLY A 220 -1.97 15.16 14.05
C GLY A 220 -0.61 14.94 14.71
N THR A 221 -0.39 13.74 15.27
CA THR A 221 0.86 13.41 15.97
C THR A 221 1.93 12.86 15.03
N VAL A 222 1.52 12.32 13.87
CA VAL A 222 2.39 11.75 12.85
C VAL A 222 1.85 12.11 11.48
N ASP A 223 2.68 12.76 10.65
CA ASP A 223 2.38 12.98 9.24
C ASP A 223 2.61 11.69 8.44
N THR A 224 1.58 10.84 8.39
CA THR A 224 1.66 9.56 7.68
C THR A 224 1.68 9.74 6.16
N ASN A 225 1.07 10.82 5.66
CA ASN A 225 1.01 11.10 4.23
C ASN A 225 2.39 11.50 3.70
N GLY A 226 3.09 12.37 4.43
CA GLY A 226 4.48 12.72 4.19
C GLY A 226 5.41 11.51 4.27
N ILE A 227 5.28 10.66 5.30
CA ILE A 227 6.06 9.42 5.40
C ILE A 227 5.84 8.52 4.18
N ALA A 228 4.59 8.30 3.78
CA ALA A 228 4.25 7.50 2.61
C ALA A 228 4.86 8.10 1.33
N TRP A 229 4.76 9.42 1.15
CA TRP A 229 5.31 10.11 -0.02
C TRP A 229 6.84 10.10 -0.07
N GLU A 230 7.50 10.34 1.05
CA GLU A 230 8.96 10.25 1.17
C GLU A 230 9.46 8.86 0.80
N PHE A 231 8.72 7.81 1.16
CA PHE A 231 9.04 6.45 0.72
C PHE A 231 8.83 6.29 -0.79
N LEU A 232 7.63 6.58 -1.30
CA LEU A 232 7.27 6.38 -2.70
C LEU A 232 8.21 7.10 -3.67
N SER A 233 8.47 8.39 -3.42
CA SER A 233 9.20 9.28 -4.33
C SER A 233 10.68 8.92 -4.51
N ARG A 234 11.24 8.06 -3.65
CA ARG A 234 12.61 7.55 -3.77
C ARG A 234 12.80 6.55 -4.91
N PHE A 235 11.72 5.91 -5.36
CA PHE A 235 11.82 4.75 -6.24
C PHE A 235 11.30 5.05 -7.65
N SER A 236 11.95 4.45 -8.63
CA SER A 236 11.52 4.44 -10.03
C SER A 236 11.86 3.10 -10.65
N LYS A 237 11.08 2.66 -11.65
CA LYS A 237 11.40 1.48 -12.44
C LYS A 237 12.47 1.79 -13.49
N ASP A 238 13.31 0.80 -13.80
CA ASP A 238 14.10 0.82 -15.02
C ASP A 238 13.17 0.55 -16.22
N ILE A 239 12.81 1.59 -16.98
CA ILE A 239 12.07 1.40 -18.23
C ILE A 239 13.08 0.98 -19.31
N ASP A 240 13.07 -0.30 -19.67
CA ASP A 240 13.76 -0.76 -20.87
C ASP A 240 13.02 -0.27 -22.12
N LEU A 241 13.44 0.89 -22.65
CA LEU A 241 12.93 1.52 -23.88
C LEU A 241 13.12 0.64 -25.16
N ASN A 242 13.63 -0.58 -25.03
CA ASN A 242 13.92 -1.51 -26.13
C ASN A 242 13.39 -2.94 -25.94
N GLY A 243 12.55 -3.23 -24.93
CA GLY A 243 11.85 -4.51 -24.83
C GLY A 243 12.71 -5.75 -24.57
N THR A 244 13.86 -5.60 -23.91
CA THR A 244 14.65 -6.74 -23.40
C THR A 244 15.24 -6.38 -22.04
N SER A 245 14.77 -7.05 -20.98
CA SER A 245 15.18 -6.83 -19.59
C SER A 245 16.70 -7.02 -19.41
N SER A 246 17.42 -5.98 -18.98
CA SER A 246 18.67 -6.18 -18.24
C SER A 246 18.90 -5.06 -17.24
N SER A 247 18.94 -5.38 -15.95
CA SER A 247 19.17 -4.40 -14.89
C SER A 247 20.57 -3.78 -15.00
N THR A 248 20.65 -2.45 -14.97
CA THR A 248 21.91 -1.75 -14.67
C THR A 248 21.67 -0.44 -13.93
N ARG A 249 22.26 -0.40 -12.73
CA ARG A 249 22.42 0.67 -11.73
C ARG A 249 22.66 2.08 -12.27
N ALA A 250 22.21 3.06 -11.47
CA ALA A 250 23.06 4.13 -10.94
C ALA A 250 22.76 4.35 -9.46
#